data_AF-A0A812XHV7-F1
#
_entry.id   AF-A0A812XHV7-F1
#
_cell.length_a   1.000
_cell.length_b   1.000
_cell.length_c   1.000
_cell.angle_alpha   90.00
_cell.angle_beta   90.00
_cell.angle_gamma   90.00
#
_symmetry.space_group_name_H-M   'P 1'
#
loop_
_entity.id
_entity.type
_entity.pdbx_description
1 polymer ?
#
loop_
_entity_poly.entity_id
_entity_poly.type
_entity_poly.pdbx_seq_one_letter_code
_entity_poly.pdbx_strand_id
1 'polypeptide(L)'
;MPHCWLGIPRICGLFRRLRPNPEESPSPPGDATLLPTCSASAPGIDHAVKANVDYSRFQRLVDAEDAKEQAECLSVAVCGRRGWNSEVVNGIYRQDGWLNGRPRLRKRDGTRWLKFNDSKQWMISRFSDGRPLGEAFASDDSQEPGGIRALWHVCSEAKTWEEDDQISLTSGQCQGCGKSLLRALRCGQCRAVSYCSSSCQKADWRYHKRRCCRRAVASPAAGEEGRLCDAGGPEGVVTSREIPTPCAPAAPSPATCRQRSSPQPSGSVGPGSWEEIDLTVWARRRLEILLGGPEELEGLPEMRVPCGDVGGLEVVGVKEVEGLASVWPNPGGLRRHLFDLSFQVVFKATWLGDFGLVSMEGLVFCDDFTSNLVSDPEAACGMMVDFAHSVDSFLEVPRVAMQKSISLRQSRDIKEAVGANSWAVNQGIGLMHLVHLRLRRLASEIEAK
;
A
#
# COMPACT_ATOMS: atom_id res chain seq x y z
N MET A 1 5.75 31.41 -42.40
CA MET A 1 6.74 30.70 -43.24
C MET A 1 7.76 31.71 -43.73
N PRO A 2 9.06 31.39 -43.65
CA PRO A 2 9.79 31.19 -44.88
C PRO A 2 10.61 29.89 -44.88
N HIS A 3 10.73 29.32 -46.08
CA HIS A 3 11.48 28.13 -46.42
C HIS A 3 12.97 28.48 -46.59
N CYS A 4 13.85 27.63 -46.05
CA CYS A 4 15.25 27.56 -46.46
C CYS A 4 15.57 26.13 -46.93
N TRP A 5 15.95 26.04 -48.20
CA TRP A 5 16.48 24.87 -48.91
C TRP A 5 17.99 25.09 -49.11
N LEU A 6 18.83 24.15 -48.64
CA LEU A 6 20.18 23.78 -49.12
C LEU A 6 20.44 22.41 -48.45
N GLY A 7 20.81 21.29 -49.06
CA GLY A 7 21.58 21.01 -50.27
C GLY A 7 22.72 20.07 -49.85
N ILE A 8 22.57 18.74 -49.99
CA ILE A 8 23.63 17.75 -49.73
C ILE A 8 23.71 16.73 -50.90
N PRO A 9 24.91 16.38 -51.41
CA PRO A 9 25.05 15.58 -52.61
C PRO A 9 25.00 14.06 -52.36
N ARG A 10 24.57 13.35 -53.40
CA ARG A 10 24.60 11.89 -53.54
C ARG A 10 26.03 11.38 -53.69
N ILE A 11 26.39 10.36 -52.91
CA ILE A 11 27.51 9.46 -53.21
C ILE A 11 26.96 8.05 -53.35
N CYS A 12 27.03 7.51 -54.56
CA CYS A 12 26.83 6.11 -54.88
C CYS A 12 28.09 5.32 -54.50
N GLY A 13 27.93 4.23 -53.76
CA GLY A 13 29.01 3.28 -53.45
C GLY A 13 28.47 1.86 -53.42
N LEU A 14 28.66 1.13 -54.52
CA LEU A 14 28.55 -0.32 -54.63
C LEU A 14 29.44 -1.00 -53.58
N PHE A 15 28.94 -1.98 -52.82
CA PHE A 15 29.78 -3.10 -52.37
C PHE A 15 29.00 -4.42 -52.24
N ARG A 16 29.70 -5.47 -52.69
CA ARG A 16 29.28 -6.84 -52.92
C ARG A 16 29.01 -7.64 -51.64
N ARG A 17 28.13 -8.63 -51.82
CA ARG A 17 27.88 -9.82 -50.97
C ARG A 17 29.16 -10.56 -50.59
N LEU A 18 29.27 -10.99 -49.33
CA LEU A 18 29.82 -12.29 -48.94
C LEU A 18 29.03 -12.82 -47.72
N ARG A 19 28.50 -14.05 -47.84
CA ARG A 19 27.97 -14.84 -46.73
C ARG A 19 29.11 -15.68 -46.14
N PRO A 20 29.15 -15.93 -44.82
CA PRO A 20 29.86 -17.08 -44.28
C PRO A 20 28.92 -18.26 -43.98
N ASN A 21 29.40 -19.47 -44.28
CA ASN A 21 28.87 -20.76 -43.85
C ASN A 21 28.97 -20.92 -42.32
N PRO A 22 28.05 -21.67 -41.68
CA PRO A 22 28.27 -22.19 -40.34
C PRO A 22 29.01 -23.54 -40.39
N GLU A 23 30.16 -23.61 -39.71
CA GLU A 23 30.91 -24.84 -39.43
C GLU A 23 30.25 -25.63 -38.28
N GLU A 24 30.19 -26.94 -38.47
CA GLU A 24 29.75 -27.95 -37.50
C GLU A 24 30.78 -28.15 -36.38
N SER A 25 30.29 -28.31 -35.15
CA SER A 25 31.10 -28.68 -33.97
C SER A 25 31.01 -30.18 -33.67
N PRO A 26 32.12 -30.84 -33.26
CA PRO A 26 32.21 -32.29 -33.11
C PRO A 26 31.75 -32.80 -31.73
N SER A 27 31.12 -33.97 -31.73
CA SER A 27 30.82 -34.79 -30.54
C SER A 27 32.05 -35.56 -30.04
N PRO A 28 32.24 -35.76 -28.72
CA PRO A 28 33.29 -36.61 -28.19
C PRO A 28 32.88 -38.10 -28.10
N PRO A 29 33.86 -39.03 -28.08
CA PRO A 29 33.63 -40.48 -28.13
C PRO A 29 33.74 -41.16 -26.75
N GLY A 30 33.29 -42.42 -26.69
CA GLY A 30 34.02 -43.46 -25.97
C GLY A 30 33.31 -44.11 -24.77
N ASP A 31 32.76 -45.30 -25.02
CA ASP A 31 33.00 -46.59 -24.33
C ASP A 31 33.34 -46.60 -22.83
N ALA A 32 32.70 -47.50 -22.06
CA ALA A 32 33.21 -48.87 -21.93
C ALA A 32 32.50 -49.73 -20.85
N THR A 33 32.39 -51.02 -21.16
CA THR A 33 32.56 -52.19 -20.26
C THR A 33 31.35 -52.76 -19.50
N LEU A 34 30.89 -53.88 -20.05
CA LEU A 34 30.19 -54.99 -19.41
C LEU A 34 31.10 -55.72 -18.40
N LEU A 35 30.55 -56.22 -17.28
CA LEU A 35 30.62 -57.65 -16.89
C LEU A 35 29.60 -57.96 -15.76
N PRO A 36 29.15 -59.23 -15.62
CA PRO A 36 28.01 -59.64 -14.81
C PRO A 36 28.42 -60.33 -13.49
N THR A 37 27.54 -60.33 -12.49
CA THR A 37 27.48 -61.40 -11.49
C THR A 37 26.04 -61.63 -11.01
N CYS A 38 25.62 -62.89 -11.07
CA CYS A 38 24.38 -63.40 -10.49
C CYS A 38 24.58 -63.73 -9.01
N SER A 39 23.59 -63.47 -8.16
CA SER A 39 23.23 -64.35 -7.04
C SER A 39 21.84 -63.99 -6.52
N ALA A 40 21.02 -65.04 -6.39
CA ALA A 40 19.66 -65.02 -5.88
C ALA A 40 19.63 -64.86 -4.36
N SER A 41 18.55 -64.27 -3.82
CA SER A 41 17.62 -64.92 -2.85
C SER A 41 16.67 -63.94 -2.14
N ALA A 42 15.43 -64.41 -1.96
CA ALA A 42 14.39 -64.07 -0.99
C ALA A 42 13.39 -62.91 -1.27
N PRO A 43 12.06 -63.17 -1.19
CA PRO A 43 11.02 -62.17 -1.31
C PRO A 43 10.71 -61.55 0.06
N GLY A 44 11.23 -60.34 0.30
CA GLY A 44 10.82 -59.49 1.42
C GLY A 44 9.71 -58.54 0.98
N ILE A 45 8.51 -58.74 1.50
CA ILE A 45 7.40 -57.78 1.39
C ILE A 45 7.73 -56.62 2.33
N ASP A 46 8.40 -55.59 1.81
CA ASP A 46 8.51 -54.28 2.43
C ASP A 46 7.98 -53.25 1.43
N HIS A 47 6.68 -52.98 1.48
CA HIS A 47 6.10 -51.80 0.87
C HIS A 47 6.50 -50.57 1.70
N ALA A 48 7.77 -50.17 1.62
CA ALA A 48 8.16 -48.82 1.92
C ALA A 48 7.44 -47.90 0.92
N VAL A 49 6.34 -47.30 1.36
CA VAL A 49 5.64 -46.23 0.65
C VAL A 49 6.62 -45.07 0.54
N LYS A 50 7.46 -45.10 -0.50
CA LYS A 50 8.31 -43.98 -0.88
C LYS A 50 7.36 -42.85 -1.27
N ALA A 51 7.28 -41.82 -0.44
CA ALA A 51 6.61 -40.58 -0.77
C ALA A 51 7.25 -40.02 -2.04
N ASN A 52 6.61 -40.29 -3.18
CA ASN A 52 7.10 -39.98 -4.53
C ASN A 52 6.80 -38.52 -4.88
N VAL A 53 7.17 -37.59 -3.98
CA VAL A 53 7.02 -36.15 -4.21
C VAL A 53 8.31 -35.67 -4.85
N ASP A 54 8.28 -35.47 -6.16
CA ASP A 54 9.39 -34.92 -6.93
C ASP A 54 9.50 -33.41 -6.72
N TYR A 55 10.23 -33.02 -5.67
CA TYR A 55 10.56 -31.63 -5.36
C TYR A 55 11.34 -30.93 -6.49
N SER A 56 11.99 -31.67 -7.40
CA SER A 56 12.71 -31.07 -8.53
C SER A 56 11.77 -30.46 -9.59
N ARG A 57 10.53 -30.96 -9.69
CA ARG A 57 9.49 -30.39 -10.55
C ARG A 57 8.97 -29.08 -9.97
N PHE A 58 8.76 -29.02 -8.65
CA PHE A 58 8.35 -27.81 -7.96
C PHE A 58 9.43 -26.72 -8.05
N GLN A 59 10.70 -27.08 -7.80
CA GLN A 59 11.81 -26.14 -7.91
C GLN A 59 11.95 -25.57 -9.33
N ARG A 60 11.76 -26.39 -10.38
CA ARG A 60 11.78 -25.90 -11.77
C ARG A 60 10.65 -24.92 -12.10
N LEU A 61 9.47 -25.07 -11.48
CA LEU A 61 8.37 -24.12 -11.65
C LEU A 61 8.68 -22.80 -10.94
N VAL A 62 9.19 -22.87 -9.70
CA VAL A 62 9.65 -21.69 -8.96
C VAL A 62 10.77 -20.97 -9.71
N ASP A 63 11.77 -21.69 -10.19
CA ASP A 63 12.88 -21.12 -10.95
C ASP A 63 12.41 -20.52 -12.30
N ALA A 64 11.38 -21.10 -12.94
CA ALA A 64 10.80 -20.58 -14.17
C ALA A 64 9.93 -19.34 -13.93
N GLU A 65 9.17 -19.29 -12.84
CA GLU A 65 8.44 -18.09 -12.41
C GLU A 65 9.41 -16.99 -12.00
N ASP A 66 10.43 -17.31 -11.20
CA ASP A 66 11.51 -16.37 -10.85
C ASP A 66 12.26 -15.90 -12.09
N ALA A 67 12.53 -16.76 -13.08
CA ALA A 67 13.16 -16.37 -14.34
C ALA A 67 12.25 -15.50 -15.21
N LYS A 68 10.92 -15.72 -15.16
CA LYS A 68 9.92 -14.89 -15.84
C LYS A 68 9.78 -13.52 -15.17
N GLU A 69 9.77 -13.48 -13.84
CA GLU A 69 9.82 -12.24 -13.05
C GLU A 69 11.17 -11.52 -13.20
N GLN A 70 12.27 -12.25 -13.41
CA GLN A 70 13.60 -11.68 -13.68
C GLN A 70 13.77 -11.20 -15.12
N ALA A 71 13.07 -11.82 -16.09
CA ALA A 71 12.95 -11.33 -17.45
C ALA A 71 12.03 -10.11 -17.55
N GLU A 72 11.19 -9.88 -16.52
CA GLU A 72 10.40 -8.67 -16.36
C GLU A 72 11.26 -7.48 -15.91
N CYS A 73 11.83 -6.85 -16.93
CA CYS A 73 11.97 -5.40 -17.10
C CYS A 73 13.06 -4.71 -16.28
N LEU A 74 14.14 -4.34 -16.98
CA LEU A 74 14.93 -3.17 -16.61
C LEU A 74 13.98 -1.99 -16.38
N SER A 75 14.14 -1.29 -15.26
CA SER A 75 13.38 -0.08 -15.02
C SER A 75 14.22 0.97 -14.34
N VAL A 76 13.86 2.21 -14.60
CA VAL A 76 14.61 3.36 -14.14
C VAL A 76 13.64 4.38 -13.58
N ALA A 77 13.96 4.90 -12.39
CA ALA A 77 13.30 6.07 -11.86
C ALA A 77 14.00 7.31 -12.46
N VAL A 78 13.23 8.12 -13.17
CA VAL A 78 13.68 9.42 -13.68
C VAL A 78 13.11 10.49 -12.75
N CYS A 79 14.00 11.31 -12.19
CA CYS A 79 13.65 12.40 -11.28
C CYS A 79 14.33 13.68 -11.75
N GLY A 80 13.60 14.79 -11.89
CA GLY A 80 14.10 16.13 -12.19
C GLY A 80 13.34 17.21 -11.41
N ARG A 81 13.50 18.49 -11.79
CA ARG A 81 12.84 19.64 -11.15
C ARG A 81 11.33 19.44 -10.90
N ARG A 82 10.79 20.12 -9.89
CA ARG A 82 9.32 20.22 -9.69
C ARG A 82 8.71 21.15 -10.75
N GLY A 83 7.45 20.92 -11.13
CA GLY A 83 6.73 21.72 -12.15
C GLY A 83 6.49 20.92 -13.43
N TRP A 84 6.76 21.49 -14.60
CA TRP A 84 6.57 20.86 -15.92
C TRP A 84 7.20 19.46 -16.00
N ASN A 85 8.42 19.31 -15.47
CA ASN A 85 9.11 18.01 -15.42
C ASN A 85 8.35 16.97 -14.60
N SER A 86 7.54 17.35 -13.61
CA SER A 86 6.81 16.40 -12.76
C SER A 86 5.78 15.59 -13.53
N GLU A 87 5.14 16.19 -14.54
CA GLU A 87 4.16 15.50 -15.37
C GLU A 87 4.82 14.82 -16.58
N VAL A 88 5.82 15.48 -17.18
CA VAL A 88 6.40 15.04 -18.45
C VAL A 88 7.53 14.02 -18.25
N VAL A 89 8.56 14.40 -17.49
CA VAL A 89 9.84 13.68 -17.36
C VAL A 89 9.83 12.71 -16.18
N ASN A 90 9.34 13.16 -15.03
CA ASN A 90 9.46 12.42 -13.78
C ASN A 90 8.55 11.20 -13.78
N GLY A 91 9.08 10.06 -13.34
CA GLY A 91 8.30 8.84 -13.22
C GLY A 91 9.14 7.58 -13.22
N ILE A 92 8.44 6.44 -13.21
CA ILE A 92 9.04 5.11 -13.30
C ILE A 92 8.87 4.63 -14.73
N TYR A 93 9.98 4.29 -15.38
CA TYR A 93 10.04 3.75 -16.73
C TYR A 93 10.38 2.28 -16.68
N ARG A 94 9.65 1.43 -17.42
CA ARG A 94 9.83 -0.03 -17.49
C ARG A 94 10.17 -0.44 -18.90
N GLN A 95 11.14 -1.32 -19.07
CA GLN A 95 11.52 -1.83 -20.39
C GLN A 95 10.32 -2.45 -21.10
N ASP A 96 10.05 -1.97 -22.31
CA ASP A 96 8.94 -2.42 -23.15
C ASP A 96 9.41 -2.92 -24.52
N GLY A 97 10.73 -2.92 -24.76
CA GLY A 97 11.32 -3.38 -26.01
C GLY A 97 12.76 -2.94 -26.18
N TRP A 98 13.19 -2.98 -27.44
CA TRP A 98 14.53 -2.60 -27.87
C TRP A 98 14.41 -1.64 -29.06
N LEU A 99 15.29 -0.65 -29.11
CA LEU A 99 15.38 0.31 -30.20
C LEU A 99 16.84 0.69 -30.41
N ASN A 100 17.31 0.63 -31.65
CA ASN A 100 18.70 0.97 -32.01
C ASN A 100 19.76 0.21 -31.19
N GLY A 101 19.49 -1.05 -30.86
CA GLY A 101 20.37 -1.91 -30.06
C GLY A 101 20.38 -1.61 -28.55
N ARG A 102 19.51 -0.73 -28.07
CA ARG A 102 19.42 -0.34 -26.65
C ARG A 102 18.02 -0.59 -26.08
N PRO A 103 17.89 -0.74 -24.75
CA PRO A 103 16.58 -0.92 -24.13
C PRO A 103 15.71 0.33 -24.34
N ARG A 104 14.46 0.09 -24.71
CA ARG A 104 13.39 1.10 -24.74
C ARG A 104 12.53 0.90 -23.50
N LEU A 105 12.27 1.98 -22.76
CA LEU A 105 11.51 1.93 -21.52
C LEU A 105 10.27 2.81 -21.64
N ARG A 106 9.10 2.29 -21.26
CA ARG A 106 7.82 2.99 -21.22
C ARG A 106 7.52 3.49 -19.81
N LYS A 107 7.12 4.75 -19.68
CA LYS A 107 6.64 5.36 -18.43
C LYS A 107 5.41 4.59 -17.93
N ARG A 108 5.26 4.44 -16.61
CA ARG A 108 4.19 3.63 -15.98
C ARG A 108 2.77 4.09 -16.35
N ASP A 109 2.56 5.38 -16.58
CA ASP A 109 1.29 5.93 -17.06
C ASP A 109 1.03 5.63 -18.56
N GLY A 110 2.01 5.05 -19.25
CA GLY A 110 1.94 4.68 -20.66
C GLY A 110 2.08 5.84 -21.63
N THR A 111 2.34 7.07 -21.15
CA THR A 111 2.30 8.31 -21.95
C THR A 111 3.62 8.65 -22.63
N ARG A 112 4.76 8.16 -22.12
CA ARG A 112 6.12 8.49 -22.58
C ARG A 112 7.03 7.28 -22.65
N TRP A 113 8.10 7.42 -23.43
CA TRP A 113 9.18 6.46 -23.58
C TRP A 113 10.52 7.13 -23.35
N LEU A 114 11.39 6.47 -22.60
CA LEU A 114 12.82 6.71 -22.54
C LEU A 114 13.49 5.75 -23.52
N LYS A 115 14.19 6.29 -24.52
CA LYS A 115 14.68 5.53 -25.67
C LYS A 115 16.00 6.09 -26.20
N PHE A 116 16.70 5.31 -27.01
CA PHE A 116 17.88 5.77 -27.74
C PHE A 116 17.53 6.04 -29.22
N ASN A 117 17.59 7.30 -29.64
CA ASN A 117 17.10 7.73 -30.95
C ASN A 117 18.13 7.52 -32.08
N ASP A 118 17.72 7.80 -33.32
CA ASP A 118 18.57 7.63 -34.51
C ASP A 118 19.75 8.62 -34.55
N SER A 119 19.61 9.75 -33.84
CA SER A 119 20.65 10.77 -33.63
C SER A 119 21.65 10.40 -32.53
N LYS A 120 21.62 9.17 -32.02
CA LYS A 120 22.53 8.65 -30.97
C LYS A 120 22.42 9.40 -29.64
N GLN A 121 21.20 9.79 -29.26
CA GLN A 121 20.90 10.45 -27.99
C GLN A 121 19.87 9.63 -27.19
N TRP A 122 20.00 9.65 -25.87
CA TRP A 122 18.93 9.24 -24.99
C TRP A 122 17.84 10.30 -24.98
N MET A 123 16.58 9.89 -25.06
CA MET A 123 15.47 10.80 -25.27
C MET A 123 14.21 10.32 -24.54
N ILE A 124 13.50 11.27 -23.92
CA ILE A 124 12.15 11.09 -23.38
C ILE A 124 11.16 11.66 -24.39
N SER A 125 10.22 10.84 -24.86
CA SER A 125 9.33 11.16 -25.98
C SER A 125 7.94 10.56 -25.84
N ARG A 126 6.95 11.16 -26.51
CA ARG A 126 5.61 10.58 -26.72
C ARG A 126 5.59 9.44 -27.72
N PHE A 127 6.65 9.29 -28.50
CA PHE A 127 6.74 8.33 -29.58
C PHE A 127 7.66 7.18 -29.16
N SER A 128 7.28 5.97 -29.51
CA SER A 128 8.05 4.75 -29.21
C SER A 128 9.09 4.39 -30.30
N ASP A 129 9.18 5.17 -31.38
CA ASP A 129 10.02 4.93 -32.56
C ASP A 129 11.40 5.65 -32.51
N GLY A 130 12.23 5.53 -33.55
CA GLY A 130 13.59 6.09 -33.62
C GLY A 130 13.69 7.62 -33.76
N ARG A 131 12.57 8.32 -33.99
CA ARG A 131 12.58 9.74 -34.37
C ARG A 131 13.19 10.62 -33.27
N PRO A 132 14.01 11.63 -33.62
CA PRO A 132 14.60 12.58 -32.68
C PRO A 132 13.61 13.68 -32.27
N LEU A 133 12.39 13.29 -31.90
CA LEU A 133 11.35 14.19 -31.40
C LEU A 133 11.05 13.78 -29.97
N GLY A 134 11.35 14.66 -29.01
CA GLY A 134 11.19 14.39 -27.59
C GLY A 134 10.98 15.66 -26.78
N GLU A 135 10.71 15.47 -25.50
CA GLU A 135 10.55 16.54 -24.52
C GLU A 135 11.80 16.68 -23.64
N ALA A 136 12.66 15.66 -23.57
CA ALA A 136 13.98 15.75 -22.96
C ALA A 136 14.98 14.88 -23.73
N PHE A 137 16.26 15.29 -23.80
CA PHE A 137 17.32 14.44 -24.34
C PHE A 137 18.65 14.63 -23.62
N ALA A 138 19.52 13.63 -23.71
CA ALA A 138 20.90 13.66 -23.26
C ALA A 138 21.80 13.02 -24.33
N SER A 139 22.84 13.74 -24.73
CA SER A 139 23.82 13.29 -25.74
C SER A 139 24.86 12.37 -25.10
N ASP A 140 24.45 11.13 -24.79
CA ASP A 140 25.27 10.15 -24.08
C ASP A 140 25.22 8.80 -24.79
N ASP A 141 26.38 8.16 -24.99
CA ASP A 141 26.51 6.89 -25.68
C ASP A 141 26.49 5.67 -24.73
N SER A 142 26.05 5.84 -23.49
CA SER A 142 25.87 4.75 -22.52
C SER A 142 24.91 3.67 -23.01
N GLN A 143 25.30 2.40 -22.95
CA GLN A 143 24.47 1.26 -23.38
C GLN A 143 23.18 1.11 -22.56
N GLU A 144 23.18 1.59 -21.32
CA GLU A 144 22.04 1.52 -20.40
C GLU A 144 21.67 2.90 -19.87
N PRO A 145 20.39 3.16 -19.55
CA PRO A 145 19.97 4.47 -19.10
C PRO A 145 20.55 4.88 -17.74
N GLY A 146 20.89 3.92 -16.86
CA GLY A 146 21.55 4.21 -15.59
C GLY A 146 23.01 4.67 -15.74
N GLY A 147 23.61 4.47 -16.92
CA GLY A 147 24.96 4.91 -17.26
C GLY A 147 25.03 6.37 -17.70
N ILE A 148 23.90 7.01 -18.03
CA ILE A 148 23.87 8.36 -18.57
C ILE A 148 24.48 9.35 -17.56
N ARG A 149 25.55 10.03 -17.99
CA ARG A 149 26.25 11.09 -17.25
C ARG A 149 26.14 12.45 -17.92
N ALA A 150 25.78 12.50 -19.20
CA ALA A 150 25.59 13.77 -19.90
C ALA A 150 24.46 14.61 -19.29
N LEU A 151 24.58 15.92 -19.44
CA LEU A 151 23.59 16.89 -19.03
C LEU A 151 22.30 16.71 -19.84
N TRP A 152 21.15 16.76 -19.16
CA TRP A 152 19.86 16.67 -19.83
C TRP A 152 19.43 18.04 -20.34
N HIS A 153 18.92 18.09 -21.57
CA HIS A 153 18.23 19.24 -22.13
C HIS A 153 16.73 18.94 -22.15
N VAL A 154 15.91 19.83 -21.59
CA VAL A 154 14.46 19.69 -21.50
C VAL A 154 13.77 20.79 -22.28
N CYS A 155 12.73 20.43 -23.02
CA CYS A 155 11.90 21.37 -23.76
C CYS A 155 10.89 22.03 -22.81
N SER A 156 11.04 23.34 -22.63
CA SER A 156 10.15 24.18 -21.82
C SER A 156 8.77 24.36 -22.48
N GLU A 157 7.82 24.94 -21.75
CA GLU A 157 6.51 25.34 -22.31
C GLU A 157 6.66 26.32 -23.49
N ALA A 158 7.69 27.17 -23.46
CA ALA A 158 8.03 28.11 -24.52
C ALA A 158 8.69 27.44 -25.75
N LYS A 159 8.80 26.10 -25.76
CA LYS A 159 9.48 25.31 -26.80
C LYS A 159 10.96 25.66 -26.96
N THR A 160 11.59 26.11 -25.89
CA THR A 160 13.04 26.33 -25.82
C THR A 160 13.69 25.16 -25.10
N TRP A 161 14.90 24.78 -25.50
CA TRP A 161 15.67 23.74 -24.83
C TRP A 161 16.50 24.38 -23.72
N GLU A 162 16.31 23.91 -22.50
CA GLU A 162 17.03 24.36 -21.31
C GLU A 162 17.81 23.20 -20.70
N GLU A 163 19.00 23.48 -20.19
CA GLU A 163 19.79 22.52 -19.43
C GLU A 163 19.15 22.26 -18.05
N ASP A 164 19.10 20.99 -17.64
CA ASP A 164 18.54 20.55 -16.37
C ASP A 164 19.48 19.51 -15.72
N ASP A 165 20.29 19.99 -14.78
CA ASP A 165 21.23 19.18 -14.00
C ASP A 165 20.55 18.36 -12.90
N GLN A 166 19.27 18.62 -12.62
CA GLN A 166 18.52 17.88 -11.61
C GLN A 166 17.94 16.57 -12.14
N ILE A 167 17.93 16.38 -13.47
CA ILE A 167 17.50 15.10 -14.04
C ILE A 167 18.53 14.03 -13.72
N SER A 168 18.10 13.09 -12.89
CA SER A 168 18.87 11.93 -12.48
C SER A 168 18.10 10.65 -12.79
N LEU A 169 18.84 9.67 -13.31
CA LEU A 169 18.32 8.34 -13.59
C LEU A 169 18.88 7.41 -12.53
N THR A 170 17.99 6.97 -11.64
CA THR A 170 18.37 6.04 -10.58
C THR A 170 17.87 4.65 -10.93
N SER A 171 18.78 3.77 -11.31
CA SER A 171 18.61 2.32 -11.19
C SER A 171 19.07 1.93 -9.78
N GLY A 172 18.13 1.78 -8.84
CA GLY A 172 18.49 1.25 -7.52
C GLY A 172 19.06 -0.16 -7.68
N GLN A 173 20.08 -0.56 -6.93
CA GLN A 173 20.54 -1.95 -6.91
C GLN A 173 20.07 -2.64 -5.63
N CYS A 174 19.73 -3.92 -5.75
CA CYS A 174 19.36 -4.77 -4.64
C CYS A 174 20.59 -5.00 -3.77
N GLN A 175 20.55 -4.61 -2.50
CA GLN A 175 21.65 -4.88 -1.59
C GLN A 175 21.85 -6.39 -1.36
N GLY A 176 20.78 -7.18 -1.46
CA GLY A 176 20.83 -8.63 -1.24
C GLY A 176 21.35 -9.44 -2.44
N CYS A 177 21.05 -9.03 -3.67
CA CYS A 177 21.41 -9.81 -4.87
C CYS A 177 22.14 -9.02 -5.97
N GLY A 178 22.40 -7.73 -5.78
CA GLY A 178 23.09 -6.85 -6.73
C GLY A 178 22.27 -6.41 -7.95
N LYS A 179 21.09 -6.99 -8.19
CA LYS A 179 20.26 -6.71 -9.37
C LYS A 179 19.64 -5.32 -9.34
N SER A 180 19.49 -4.69 -10.50
CA SER A 180 18.77 -3.41 -10.65
C SER A 180 17.29 -3.55 -10.23
N LEU A 181 16.74 -2.53 -9.57
CA LEU A 181 15.47 -2.58 -8.84
C LEU A 181 14.37 -1.77 -9.53
N LEU A 182 13.23 -2.43 -9.74
CA LEU A 182 11.96 -1.82 -10.19
C LEU A 182 11.22 -1.03 -9.13
N ARG A 183 11.07 -1.66 -7.97
CA ARG A 183 10.55 -1.06 -6.76
C ARG A 183 11.49 -1.48 -5.67
N ALA A 184 12.36 -0.55 -5.30
CA ALA A 184 13.20 -0.70 -4.15
C ALA A 184 12.33 -0.82 -2.89
N LEU A 185 12.17 -2.04 -2.38
CA LEU A 185 11.76 -2.25 -1.00
C LEU A 185 12.88 -1.69 -0.13
N ARG A 186 12.67 -0.50 0.42
CA ARG A 186 13.64 0.11 1.31
C ARG A 186 13.51 -0.51 2.69
N CYS A 187 14.63 -0.69 3.38
CA CYS A 187 14.60 -1.14 4.77
C CYS A 187 13.70 -0.20 5.61
N GLY A 188 12.71 -0.75 6.30
CA GLY A 188 11.73 0.05 7.06
C GLY A 188 12.35 0.90 8.17
N GLN A 189 13.50 0.48 8.72
CA GLN A 189 14.18 1.20 9.80
C GLN A 189 15.12 2.29 9.31
N CYS A 190 16.06 1.99 8.40
CA CYS A 190 17.10 2.94 7.99
C CYS A 190 16.79 3.63 6.65
N ARG A 191 15.95 3.02 5.80
CA ARG A 191 15.64 3.41 4.40
C ARG A 191 16.87 3.63 3.49
N ALA A 192 18.07 3.26 3.94
CA ALA A 192 19.34 3.51 3.26
C ALA A 192 19.67 2.45 2.21
N VAL A 193 19.20 1.22 2.42
CA VAL A 193 19.38 0.09 1.50
C VAL A 193 18.06 -0.26 0.83
N SER A 194 18.16 -0.81 -0.38
CA SER A 194 17.03 -1.15 -1.23
C SER A 194 17.10 -2.62 -1.63
N TYR A 195 15.96 -3.29 -1.71
CA TYR A 195 15.85 -4.71 -2.05
C TYR A 195 14.82 -4.92 -3.17
N CYS A 196 14.99 -5.98 -3.99
CA CYS A 196 14.01 -6.34 -5.02
C CYS A 196 12.80 -7.07 -4.44
N SER A 197 12.98 -7.74 -3.30
CA SER A 197 11.96 -8.56 -2.67
C SER A 197 12.17 -8.61 -1.15
N SER A 198 11.13 -9.03 -0.44
CA SER A 198 11.22 -9.34 0.99
C SER A 198 12.18 -10.51 1.26
N SER A 199 12.34 -11.45 0.32
CA SER A 199 13.31 -12.54 0.42
C SER A 199 14.75 -12.03 0.41
N CYS A 200 15.12 -11.12 -0.50
CA CYS A 200 16.44 -10.48 -0.52
C CYS A 200 16.69 -9.63 0.73
N GLN A 201 15.66 -8.94 1.25
CA GLN A 201 15.77 -8.22 2.52
C GLN A 201 16.05 -9.17 3.69
N LYS A 202 15.30 -10.29 3.80
CA LYS A 202 15.48 -11.29 4.86
C LYS A 202 16.84 -11.98 4.78
N ALA A 203 17.31 -12.30 3.56
CA ALA A 203 18.61 -12.90 3.33
C ALA A 203 19.75 -11.96 3.75
N ASP A 204 19.69 -10.69 3.36
CA ASP A 204 20.69 -9.69 3.73
C ASP A 204 20.58 -9.24 5.21
N TRP A 205 19.43 -9.45 5.87
CA TRP A 205 19.16 -8.98 7.23
C TRP A 205 20.25 -9.37 8.24
N ARG A 206 20.81 -10.59 8.14
CA ARG A 206 21.89 -11.06 9.04
C ARG A 206 23.12 -10.15 8.98
N TYR A 207 23.42 -9.58 7.81
CA TYR A 207 24.53 -8.65 7.59
C TYR A 207 24.09 -7.22 7.84
N HIS A 208 22.97 -6.82 7.24
CA HIS A 208 22.43 -5.46 7.30
C HIS A 208 22.15 -4.99 8.72
N LYS A 209 21.60 -5.85 9.60
CA LYS A 209 21.22 -5.47 10.97
C LYS A 209 22.36 -4.86 11.79
N ARG A 210 23.62 -5.25 11.51
CA ARG A 210 24.82 -4.69 12.17
C ARG A 210 25.10 -3.24 11.79
N ARG A 211 24.60 -2.80 10.63
CA ARG A 211 24.76 -1.45 10.07
C ARG A 211 23.42 -0.73 9.93
N CYS A 212 22.32 -1.33 10.40
CA CYS A 212 20.99 -0.77 10.30
C CYS A 212 20.81 0.29 11.38
N CYS A 213 21.33 1.48 11.13
CA CYS A 213 21.13 2.61 12.03
C CYS A 213 19.73 3.19 11.74
N ARG A 214 18.84 3.15 12.75
CA ARG A 214 17.60 3.92 12.71
C ARG A 214 18.01 5.37 12.46
N ARG A 215 17.55 5.99 11.37
CA ARG A 215 17.74 7.43 11.22
C ARG A 215 17.07 8.06 12.43
N ALA A 216 17.86 8.64 13.33
CA ALA A 216 17.33 9.61 14.27
C ALA A 216 16.69 10.66 13.37
N VAL A 217 15.35 10.73 13.41
CA VAL A 217 14.61 11.77 12.73
C VAL A 217 15.05 13.03 13.43
N ALA A 218 16.05 13.70 12.87
CA ALA A 218 16.46 15.02 13.33
C ALA A 218 15.22 15.89 13.13
N SER A 219 14.47 16.08 14.21
CA SER A 219 13.50 17.16 14.29
C SER A 219 14.30 18.42 13.97
N PRO A 220 13.89 19.25 13.00
CA PRO A 220 14.49 20.56 12.84
C PRO A 220 14.03 21.40 14.02
N ALA A 221 14.67 21.20 15.17
CA ALA A 221 14.54 22.07 16.32
C ALA A 221 15.30 23.36 16.00
N ALA A 222 14.54 24.45 16.13
CA ALA A 222 14.94 25.84 16.07
C ALA A 222 16.34 26.11 16.65
N GLY A 223 17.00 27.10 16.03
CA GLY A 223 18.30 27.59 16.47
C GLY A 223 18.32 27.97 17.95
N GLU A 224 19.44 27.65 18.58
CA GLU A 224 19.77 28.06 19.94
C GLU A 224 21.06 28.89 19.85
N GLU A 225 20.88 30.20 19.68
CA GLU A 225 21.86 31.19 20.15
C GLU A 225 21.71 31.30 21.66
N GLY A 226 22.84 31.20 22.36
CA GLY A 226 22.86 31.00 23.80
C GLY A 226 22.31 32.16 24.63
N ARG A 227 21.83 31.82 25.83
CA ARG A 227 22.00 32.71 26.97
C ARG A 227 21.98 31.97 28.30
N LEU A 228 22.96 32.36 29.09
CA LEU A 228 23.25 32.00 30.48
C LEU A 228 22.06 32.21 31.43
N CYS A 229 22.07 31.41 32.48
CA CYS A 229 21.24 31.40 33.68
C CYS A 229 21.07 32.77 34.37
N ASP A 230 19.85 33.01 34.89
CA ASP A 230 19.71 33.72 36.16
C ASP A 230 18.43 33.32 36.91
N ALA A 231 18.55 33.30 38.24
CA ALA A 231 17.57 32.83 39.20
C ALA A 231 16.66 33.97 39.69
N GLY A 232 15.43 33.64 40.06
CA GLY A 232 14.58 34.52 40.88
C GLY A 232 13.08 34.24 40.77
N GLY A 233 12.50 33.64 41.82
CA GLY A 233 11.07 33.82 42.16
C GLY A 233 10.79 35.26 42.64
N PRO A 234 9.56 35.65 43.05
CA PRO A 234 8.67 34.85 43.91
C PRO A 234 7.15 34.94 43.63
N GLU A 235 6.43 34.07 44.36
CA GLU A 235 5.09 34.14 44.98
C GLU A 235 3.97 35.10 44.49
N GLY A 236 2.78 34.51 44.37
CA GLY A 236 1.45 35.15 44.43
C GLY A 236 0.38 34.11 44.08
N VAL A 237 -0.20 33.37 45.04
CA VAL A 237 -1.40 33.69 45.83
C VAL A 237 -2.49 34.39 44.99
N VAL A 238 -3.65 33.74 44.82
CA VAL A 238 -5.03 34.26 45.03
C VAL A 238 -6.09 33.44 44.26
N THR A 239 -6.97 32.84 45.08
CA THR A 239 -8.41 32.51 44.89
C THR A 239 -8.90 31.48 43.87
N SER A 240 -9.28 30.33 44.44
CA SER A 240 -10.37 29.46 43.98
C SER A 240 -11.72 30.18 44.05
N ARG A 241 -12.52 30.08 42.98
CA ARG A 241 -13.96 30.42 42.97
C ARG A 241 -14.75 29.17 42.65
N GLU A 242 -15.56 28.75 43.61
CA GLU A 242 -16.57 27.71 43.50
C GLU A 242 -17.70 28.19 42.60
N ILE A 243 -18.14 27.33 41.67
CA ILE A 243 -19.36 27.52 40.88
C ILE A 243 -20.38 26.49 41.38
N PRO A 244 -21.60 26.93 41.74
CA PRO A 244 -22.60 26.07 42.36
C PRO A 244 -23.30 25.11 41.39
N THR A 245 -23.52 23.90 41.88
CA THR A 245 -24.33 22.82 41.31
C THR A 245 -25.81 23.22 41.20
N PRO A 246 -26.48 23.06 40.04
CA PRO A 246 -27.93 23.13 39.96
C PRO A 246 -28.59 21.77 40.23
N CYS A 247 -29.71 21.85 40.95
CA CYS A 247 -30.54 20.77 41.46
C CYS A 247 -31.13 19.84 40.39
N ALA A 248 -31.25 18.57 40.77
CA ALA A 248 -32.04 17.53 40.13
C ALA A 248 -33.55 17.83 40.18
N PRO A 249 -34.33 17.34 39.20
CA PRO A 249 -35.76 17.07 39.40
C PRO A 249 -36.08 15.56 39.39
N ALA A 250 -36.70 15.16 40.50
CA ALA A 250 -37.80 14.21 40.67
C ALA A 250 -37.90 12.96 39.77
N ALA A 251 -37.70 11.81 40.40
CA ALA A 251 -38.20 10.50 39.96
C ALA A 251 -39.74 10.40 40.06
N PRO A 252 -40.40 9.71 39.12
CA PRO A 252 -41.68 9.07 39.38
C PRO A 252 -41.51 7.57 39.71
N SER A 253 -42.21 7.14 40.75
CA SER A 253 -42.31 5.77 41.25
C SER A 253 -42.94 4.78 40.23
N PRO A 254 -42.68 3.47 40.38
CA PRO A 254 -43.03 2.47 39.37
C PRO A 254 -44.49 2.02 39.50
N ALA A 255 -45.23 2.12 38.39
CA ALA A 255 -46.52 1.46 38.25
C ALA A 255 -46.32 -0.02 37.90
N THR A 256 -46.81 -0.87 38.80
CA THR A 256 -47.10 -2.29 38.62
C THR A 256 -47.79 -2.60 37.29
N CYS A 257 -47.17 -3.40 36.43
CA CYS A 257 -47.86 -4.15 35.38
C CYS A 257 -47.66 -5.65 35.62
N ARG A 258 -48.76 -6.31 36.01
CA ARG A 258 -48.85 -7.76 36.19
C ARG A 258 -48.81 -8.47 34.84
N GLN A 259 -47.92 -9.47 34.77
CA GLN A 259 -48.14 -10.82 34.26
C GLN A 259 -48.73 -10.99 32.85
N ARG A 260 -47.85 -11.40 31.92
CA ARG A 260 -48.16 -12.48 30.98
C ARG A 260 -47.02 -13.50 31.02
N SER A 261 -47.29 -14.60 31.71
CA SER A 261 -46.42 -15.77 31.82
C SER A 261 -46.32 -16.48 30.47
N SER A 262 -45.11 -16.48 29.91
CA SER A 262 -44.67 -17.43 28.89
C SER A 262 -43.85 -18.54 29.57
N PRO A 263 -43.83 -19.76 29.01
CA PRO A 263 -43.50 -20.96 29.74
C PRO A 263 -42.01 -21.03 30.05
N GLN A 264 -41.67 -21.40 31.28
CA GLN A 264 -40.31 -21.84 31.60
C GLN A 264 -40.08 -23.21 30.95
N PRO A 265 -39.01 -23.41 30.17
CA PRO A 265 -38.54 -24.75 29.89
C PRO A 265 -37.81 -25.25 31.15
N SER A 266 -38.56 -25.94 32.01
CA SER A 266 -37.99 -26.80 33.05
C SER A 266 -37.44 -28.07 32.38
N GLY A 267 -36.38 -27.91 31.59
CA GLY A 267 -35.55 -29.01 31.14
C GLY A 267 -34.32 -29.04 32.03
N SER A 268 -34.18 -30.08 32.84
CA SER A 268 -32.92 -30.42 33.49
C SER A 268 -31.89 -30.69 32.39
N VAL A 269 -31.11 -29.69 32.03
CA VAL A 269 -29.98 -29.82 31.13
C VAL A 269 -28.97 -30.72 31.83
N GLY A 270 -28.76 -31.91 31.28
CA GLY A 270 -27.80 -32.87 31.81
C GLY A 270 -26.40 -32.24 31.88
N PRO A 271 -25.55 -32.67 32.83
CA PRO A 271 -24.18 -32.18 32.93
C PRO A 271 -23.41 -32.57 31.66
N GLY A 272 -23.23 -31.64 30.73
CA GLY A 272 -22.38 -31.86 29.56
C GLY A 272 -22.75 -31.19 28.23
N SER A 273 -23.84 -30.41 28.11
CA SER A 273 -24.02 -29.60 26.90
C SER A 273 -23.20 -28.32 27.00
N TRP A 274 -22.11 -28.27 26.23
CA TRP A 274 -21.36 -27.05 25.96
C TRP A 274 -22.23 -26.19 25.05
N GLU A 275 -23.19 -25.48 25.64
CA GLU A 275 -24.08 -24.60 24.90
C GLU A 275 -23.30 -23.36 24.44
N GLU A 276 -23.26 -23.20 23.13
CA GLU A 276 -22.75 -22.02 22.46
C GLU A 276 -23.56 -20.80 22.90
N ILE A 277 -22.87 -19.78 23.43
CA ILE A 277 -23.52 -18.52 23.81
C ILE A 277 -23.46 -17.59 22.60
N ASP A 278 -24.60 -17.40 21.93
CA ASP A 278 -24.72 -16.44 20.83
C ASP A 278 -24.70 -15.00 21.36
N LEU A 279 -23.65 -14.26 21.00
CA LEU A 279 -23.44 -12.84 21.30
C LEU A 279 -23.70 -11.94 20.09
N THR A 280 -24.19 -12.47 18.96
CA THR A 280 -24.30 -11.74 17.70
C THR A 280 -25.12 -10.46 17.84
N VAL A 281 -26.30 -10.52 18.48
CA VAL A 281 -27.16 -9.34 18.69
C VAL A 281 -26.48 -8.29 19.57
N TRP A 282 -25.77 -8.73 20.61
CA TRP A 282 -25.04 -7.83 21.51
C TRP A 282 -23.86 -7.17 20.79
N ALA A 283 -23.09 -7.94 20.03
CA ALA A 283 -21.93 -7.47 19.29
C ALA A 283 -22.31 -6.42 18.23
N ARG A 284 -23.41 -6.64 17.47
CA ARG A 284 -23.91 -5.67 16.49
C ARG A 284 -24.28 -4.33 17.13
N ARG A 285 -25.09 -4.36 18.19
CA ARG A 285 -25.48 -3.14 18.91
C ARG A 285 -24.27 -2.44 19.51
N ARG A 286 -23.30 -3.19 20.02
CA ARG A 286 -22.10 -2.62 20.61
C ARG A 286 -21.19 -1.98 19.56
N LEU A 287 -21.06 -2.59 18.39
CA LEU A 287 -20.35 -2.04 17.23
C LEU A 287 -20.96 -0.71 16.79
N GLU A 288 -22.28 -0.61 16.68
CA GLU A 288 -22.98 0.63 16.34
C GLU A 288 -22.70 1.75 17.36
N ILE A 289 -22.74 1.44 18.66
CA ILE A 289 -22.42 2.40 19.72
C ILE A 289 -20.96 2.82 19.64
N LEU A 290 -20.05 1.87 19.45
CA LEU A 290 -18.62 2.16 19.40
C LEU A 290 -18.25 2.97 18.16
N LEU A 291 -18.85 2.76 16.99
CA LEU A 291 -18.43 3.47 15.79
C LEU A 291 -19.30 4.69 15.44
N GLY A 292 -20.59 4.67 15.76
CA GLY A 292 -21.55 5.74 15.43
C GLY A 292 -22.28 6.36 16.63
N GLY A 293 -21.99 5.92 17.86
CA GLY A 293 -22.61 6.49 19.06
C GLY A 293 -22.20 7.94 19.32
N PRO A 294 -23.01 8.70 20.09
CA PRO A 294 -22.69 10.08 20.47
C PRO A 294 -21.32 10.17 21.15
N GLU A 295 -20.62 11.29 20.94
CA GLU A 295 -19.22 11.55 21.33
C GLU A 295 -18.89 11.29 22.83
N GLU A 296 -19.89 11.09 23.68
CA GLU A 296 -19.77 11.00 25.15
C GLU A 296 -19.38 9.62 25.70
N LEU A 297 -18.84 8.70 24.89
CA LEU A 297 -18.27 7.47 25.47
C LEU A 297 -16.97 7.82 26.22
N GLU A 298 -17.06 7.96 27.55
CA GLU A 298 -15.95 8.35 28.42
C GLU A 298 -14.63 7.64 28.04
N GLY A 299 -13.62 8.45 27.72
CA GLY A 299 -12.25 8.00 27.48
C GLY A 299 -11.90 7.55 26.07
N LEU A 300 -12.79 7.66 25.07
CA LEU A 300 -12.42 7.43 23.66
C LEU A 300 -12.16 8.74 22.91
N PRO A 301 -11.15 8.79 22.03
CA PRO A 301 -10.93 9.93 21.14
C PRO A 301 -12.12 10.10 20.19
N GLU A 302 -12.41 11.35 19.84
CA GLU A 302 -13.42 11.73 18.84
C GLU A 302 -13.16 11.02 17.51
N MET A 303 -14.20 10.54 16.82
CA MET A 303 -14.08 9.89 15.51
C MET A 303 -13.94 10.93 14.39
N ARG A 304 -13.07 11.91 14.60
CA ARG A 304 -12.76 12.94 13.62
C ARG A 304 -11.26 13.00 13.37
N VAL A 305 -10.90 13.11 12.09
CA VAL A 305 -9.51 13.33 11.66
C VAL A 305 -9.46 14.45 10.64
N PRO A 306 -8.46 15.34 10.72
CA PRO A 306 -8.25 16.36 9.70
C PRO A 306 -7.90 15.71 8.35
N CYS A 307 -8.41 16.28 7.26
CA CYS A 307 -8.17 15.82 5.90
C CYS A 307 -7.49 16.94 5.10
N GLY A 308 -6.14 16.94 5.12
CA GLY A 308 -5.33 17.98 4.49
C GLY A 308 -5.57 19.37 5.10
N ASP A 309 -5.43 20.42 4.28
CA ASP A 309 -5.52 21.82 4.73
C ASP A 309 -6.95 22.38 4.76
N VAL A 310 -7.96 21.58 4.38
CA VAL A 310 -9.25 22.13 3.92
C VAL A 310 -10.49 21.50 4.56
N GLY A 311 -10.33 20.50 5.43
CA GLY A 311 -11.48 19.72 5.88
C GLY A 311 -11.24 18.68 6.97
N GLY A 312 -12.29 17.91 7.26
CA GLY A 312 -12.29 16.84 8.24
C GLY A 312 -13.10 15.63 7.77
N LEU A 313 -12.72 14.46 8.25
CA LEU A 313 -13.45 13.21 8.10
C LEU A 313 -14.07 12.83 9.43
N GLU A 314 -15.36 12.48 9.44
CA GLU A 314 -16.07 11.98 10.61
C GLU A 314 -16.72 10.63 10.32
N VAL A 315 -16.69 9.68 11.26
CA VAL A 315 -17.55 8.48 11.16
C VAL A 315 -18.97 8.86 11.55
N VAL A 316 -19.91 8.57 10.65
CA VAL A 316 -21.35 8.86 10.84
C VAL A 316 -22.07 7.65 11.43
N GLY A 317 -21.64 6.43 11.08
CA GLY A 317 -22.28 5.23 11.58
C GLY A 317 -21.80 3.96 10.92
N VAL A 318 -22.56 2.88 11.16
CA VAL A 318 -22.30 1.54 10.61
C VAL A 318 -23.57 1.03 9.92
N LYS A 319 -23.41 0.36 8.78
CA LYS A 319 -24.47 -0.27 7.99
C LYS A 319 -24.10 -1.72 7.70
N GLU A 320 -25.12 -2.51 7.35
CA GLU A 320 -24.97 -3.87 6.81
C GLU A 320 -24.07 -4.77 7.68
N VAL A 321 -24.31 -4.77 9.00
CA VAL A 321 -23.55 -5.64 9.90
C VAL A 321 -24.04 -7.07 9.74
N GLU A 322 -23.20 -7.92 9.16
CA GLU A 322 -23.41 -9.35 8.96
C GLU A 322 -22.38 -10.17 9.75
N GLY A 323 -22.60 -11.49 9.78
CA GLY A 323 -21.73 -12.42 10.50
C GLY A 323 -22.22 -12.84 11.89
N LEU A 324 -21.33 -13.53 12.60
CA LEU A 324 -21.62 -14.24 13.85
C LEU A 324 -20.63 -13.84 14.94
N ALA A 325 -21.09 -13.80 16.18
CA ALA A 325 -20.25 -13.70 17.37
C ALA A 325 -20.77 -14.67 18.42
N SER A 326 -19.96 -15.63 18.82
CA SER A 326 -20.31 -16.61 19.85
C SER A 326 -19.13 -16.95 20.77
N VAL A 327 -19.47 -17.38 21.97
CA VAL A 327 -18.49 -17.80 22.99
C VAL A 327 -18.76 -19.23 23.39
N TRP A 328 -17.68 -20.01 23.37
CA TRP A 328 -17.67 -21.42 23.74
C TRP A 328 -16.95 -21.58 25.07
N PRO A 329 -17.67 -21.89 26.16
CA PRO A 329 -17.03 -22.28 27.40
C PRO A 329 -16.31 -23.61 27.18
N ASN A 330 -15.02 -23.71 27.47
CA ASN A 330 -14.34 -25.01 27.53
C ASN A 330 -14.25 -25.51 28.97
N PRO A 331 -14.29 -26.84 29.20
CA PRO A 331 -14.11 -27.45 30.52
C PRO A 331 -12.77 -27.10 31.18
N GLY A 332 -11.75 -26.78 30.37
CA GLY A 332 -10.43 -26.34 30.85
C GLY A 332 -10.36 -24.87 31.27
N GLY A 333 -11.48 -24.16 31.36
CA GLY A 333 -11.54 -22.73 31.73
C GLY A 333 -11.14 -21.75 30.62
N LEU A 334 -10.51 -22.24 29.53
CA LEU A 334 -10.14 -21.42 28.38
C LEU A 334 -11.36 -21.14 27.50
N ARG A 335 -11.89 -19.92 27.50
CA ARG A 335 -12.98 -19.54 26.58
C ARG A 335 -12.44 -19.49 25.15
N ARG A 336 -13.21 -20.03 24.21
CA ARG A 336 -12.97 -19.82 22.77
C ARG A 336 -13.97 -18.81 22.26
N HIS A 337 -13.45 -17.77 21.65
CA HIS A 337 -14.26 -16.72 21.02
C HIS A 337 -14.25 -16.96 19.53
N LEU A 338 -15.43 -17.10 18.94
CA LEU A 338 -15.61 -17.16 17.51
C LEU A 338 -16.41 -15.93 17.11
N PHE A 339 -15.73 -14.97 16.50
CA PHE A 339 -16.44 -13.90 15.82
C PHE A 339 -15.85 -13.70 14.44
N ASP A 340 -16.74 -13.45 13.50
CA ASP A 340 -16.50 -13.20 12.10
C ASP A 340 -17.61 -12.25 11.66
N LEU A 341 -17.33 -10.95 11.71
CA LEU A 341 -18.29 -9.90 11.36
C LEU A 341 -17.80 -9.17 10.11
N SER A 342 -18.75 -8.86 9.24
CA SER A 342 -18.55 -7.95 8.10
C SER A 342 -19.51 -6.78 8.23
N PHE A 343 -19.05 -5.58 7.90
CA PHE A 343 -19.88 -4.37 8.01
C PHE A 343 -19.32 -3.22 7.18
N GLN A 344 -20.17 -2.22 6.96
CA GLN A 344 -19.82 -0.98 6.29
C GLN A 344 -19.76 0.19 7.28
N VAL A 345 -18.62 0.86 7.36
CA VAL A 345 -18.47 2.11 8.10
C VAL A 345 -18.82 3.27 7.18
N VAL A 346 -19.83 4.06 7.56
CA VAL A 346 -20.22 5.28 6.86
C VAL A 346 -19.41 6.43 7.42
N PHE A 347 -18.68 7.13 6.57
CA PHE A 347 -17.97 8.34 6.94
C PHE A 347 -18.44 9.54 6.12
N LYS A 348 -18.26 10.74 6.66
CA LYS A 348 -18.56 11.98 5.99
C LYS A 348 -17.29 12.84 5.94
N ALA A 349 -16.88 13.16 4.73
CA ALA A 349 -15.83 14.13 4.45
C ALA A 349 -16.46 15.51 4.32
N THR A 350 -15.94 16.49 5.04
CA THR A 350 -16.35 17.90 4.95
C THR A 350 -15.16 18.76 4.58
N TRP A 351 -15.32 19.71 3.66
CA TRP A 351 -14.26 20.66 3.30
C TRP A 351 -14.81 21.99 2.82
N LEU A 352 -13.99 23.05 2.88
CA LEU A 352 -14.34 24.37 2.34
C LEU A 352 -14.11 24.38 0.82
N GLY A 353 -15.18 24.53 0.03
CA GLY A 353 -15.10 24.79 -1.41
C GLY A 353 -15.26 26.27 -1.75
N ASP A 354 -15.12 26.62 -3.02
CA ASP A 354 -15.23 28.01 -3.53
C ASP A 354 -16.58 28.68 -3.20
N PHE A 355 -17.61 27.88 -2.90
CA PHE A 355 -18.99 28.33 -2.66
C PHE A 355 -19.50 27.95 -1.26
N GLY A 356 -18.61 27.62 -0.32
CA GLY A 356 -18.95 27.26 1.06
C GLY A 356 -18.59 25.83 1.43
N LEU A 357 -19.12 25.37 2.57
CA LEU A 357 -18.86 24.03 3.10
C LEU A 357 -19.51 22.97 2.20
N VAL A 358 -18.69 22.06 1.68
CA VAL A 358 -19.11 20.90 0.91
C VAL A 358 -18.94 19.66 1.78
N SER A 359 -19.88 18.72 1.68
CA SER A 359 -19.77 17.42 2.34
C SER A 359 -20.04 16.28 1.37
N MET A 360 -19.32 15.18 1.52
CA MET A 360 -19.55 13.92 0.82
C MET A 360 -19.59 12.78 1.83
N GLU A 361 -20.48 11.81 1.61
CA GLU A 361 -20.48 10.54 2.33
C GLU A 361 -19.71 9.48 1.55
N GLY A 362 -18.97 8.63 2.27
CA GLY A 362 -18.27 7.48 1.72
C GLY A 362 -18.45 6.25 2.60
N LEU A 363 -18.06 5.10 2.07
CA LEU A 363 -18.20 3.80 2.71
C LEU A 363 -16.83 3.15 2.86
N VAL A 364 -16.60 2.50 3.99
CA VAL A 364 -15.47 1.59 4.19
C VAL A 364 -16.01 0.21 4.53
N PHE A 365 -15.68 -0.77 3.70
CA PHE A 365 -16.01 -2.19 3.93
C PHE A 365 -14.92 -2.80 4.83
N CYS A 366 -15.32 -3.42 5.94
CA CYS A 366 -14.45 -4.33 6.71
C CYS A 366 -15.06 -5.72 6.58
N ASP A 367 -14.41 -6.55 5.75
CA ASP A 367 -14.90 -7.87 5.39
C ASP A 367 -14.41 -8.97 6.35
N ASP A 368 -13.30 -8.72 7.07
CA ASP A 368 -12.58 -9.73 7.85
C ASP A 368 -12.39 -9.32 9.32
N PHE A 369 -13.45 -8.88 10.03
CA PHE A 369 -13.35 -8.67 11.49
C PHE A 369 -13.45 -10.02 12.22
N THR A 370 -12.29 -10.66 12.35
CA THR A 370 -12.16 -11.99 12.96
C THR A 370 -11.42 -11.98 14.30
N SER A 371 -11.55 -13.07 15.06
CA SER A 371 -10.82 -13.32 16.33
C SER A 371 -9.29 -13.16 16.24
N ASN A 372 -8.71 -13.29 15.04
CA ASN A 372 -7.29 -13.07 14.83
C ASN A 372 -6.85 -11.64 15.14
N LEU A 373 -7.74 -10.65 14.97
CA LEU A 373 -7.45 -9.24 15.25
C LEU A 373 -7.14 -8.98 16.74
N VAL A 374 -7.63 -9.84 17.62
CA VAL A 374 -7.39 -9.75 19.08
C VAL A 374 -6.07 -10.41 19.44
N SER A 375 -5.79 -11.53 18.80
CA SER A 375 -4.64 -12.38 19.11
C SER A 375 -3.34 -11.77 18.60
N ASP A 376 -3.38 -11.03 17.50
CA ASP A 376 -2.21 -10.42 16.88
C ASP A 376 -2.28 -8.88 16.95
N PRO A 377 -1.40 -8.23 17.75
CA PRO A 377 -1.35 -6.77 17.83
C PRO A 377 -0.87 -6.10 16.52
N GLU A 378 -0.31 -6.86 15.56
CA GLU A 378 0.06 -6.37 14.24
C GLU A 378 -1.02 -6.64 13.17
N ALA A 379 -2.02 -7.47 13.48
CA ALA A 379 -3.14 -7.71 12.56
C ALA A 379 -4.02 -6.46 12.43
N ALA A 380 -4.39 -6.16 11.19
CA ALA A 380 -5.30 -5.09 10.79
C ALA A 380 -6.43 -5.68 9.94
N CYS A 381 -7.67 -5.19 10.11
CA CYS A 381 -8.78 -5.59 9.23
C CYS A 381 -8.45 -5.15 7.80
N GLY A 382 -8.70 -6.03 6.82
CA GLY A 382 -8.73 -5.64 5.42
C GLY A 382 -9.87 -4.64 5.22
N MET A 383 -9.54 -3.41 4.84
CA MET A 383 -10.53 -2.35 4.70
C MET A 383 -10.48 -1.75 3.30
N MET A 384 -11.63 -1.70 2.63
CA MET A 384 -11.76 -1.16 1.27
C MET A 384 -12.60 0.11 1.30
N VAL A 385 -12.07 1.21 0.74
CA VAL A 385 -12.81 2.47 0.65
C VAL A 385 -13.52 2.53 -0.68
N ASP A 386 -14.82 2.74 -0.62
CA ASP A 386 -15.61 3.12 -1.78
C ASP A 386 -16.25 4.48 -1.55
N PHE A 387 -16.20 5.32 -2.59
CA PHE A 387 -16.87 6.59 -2.56
C PHE A 387 -18.20 6.39 -3.23
N ALA A 388 -19.28 6.40 -2.44
CA ALA A 388 -20.62 6.36 -3.00
C ALA A 388 -20.76 7.53 -3.99
N HIS A 389 -20.81 7.22 -5.29
CA HIS A 389 -21.23 8.16 -6.30
C HIS A 389 -22.69 8.47 -6.03
N SER A 390 -22.97 9.51 -5.21
CA SER A 390 -24.29 10.11 -4.93
C SER A 390 -25.39 9.49 -5.79
N VAL A 391 -25.99 8.39 -5.32
CA VAL A 391 -27.14 7.79 -6.00
C VAL A 391 -28.36 8.57 -5.53
N ASP A 392 -29.12 9.06 -6.51
CA ASP A 392 -30.25 9.97 -6.40
C ASP A 392 -31.06 9.84 -5.10
N SER A 393 -30.97 10.87 -4.25
CA SER A 393 -31.98 11.10 -3.21
C SER A 393 -33.18 11.80 -3.85
N PHE A 394 -34.25 11.01 -4.00
CA PHE A 394 -35.56 11.31 -4.57
C PHE A 394 -36.38 12.32 -3.72
N LEU A 395 -35.83 13.51 -3.45
CA LEU A 395 -36.61 14.63 -2.91
C LEU A 395 -36.41 15.85 -3.80
N GLU A 396 -37.45 16.15 -4.58
CA GLU A 396 -37.58 17.29 -5.47
C GLU A 396 -37.49 18.61 -4.69
N VAL A 397 -36.26 19.06 -4.43
CA VAL A 397 -35.97 20.47 -4.24
C VAL A 397 -35.10 20.88 -5.41
N PRO A 398 -35.42 21.93 -6.18
CA PRO A 398 -34.63 22.37 -7.32
C PRO A 398 -33.33 23.02 -6.82
N ARG A 399 -32.38 22.19 -6.37
CA ARG A 399 -30.98 22.54 -6.29
C ARG A 399 -30.44 22.43 -7.70
N VAL A 400 -30.01 23.56 -8.27
CA VAL A 400 -29.23 23.62 -9.50
C VAL A 400 -28.12 22.58 -9.40
N ALA A 401 -28.28 21.48 -10.14
CA ALA A 401 -27.43 20.29 -10.07
C ALA A 401 -26.07 20.60 -10.70
N MET A 402 -25.20 21.26 -9.95
CA MET A 402 -23.78 21.27 -10.22
C MET A 402 -23.20 19.99 -9.62
N GLN A 403 -23.33 18.88 -10.34
CA GLN A 403 -22.68 17.61 -10.01
C GLN A 403 -21.17 17.79 -10.26
N LYS A 404 -20.50 18.49 -9.35
CA LYS A 404 -19.05 18.70 -9.42
C LYS A 404 -18.37 17.39 -9.04
N SER A 405 -17.72 16.77 -10.02
CA SER A 405 -16.77 15.69 -9.76
C SER A 405 -15.70 16.20 -8.80
N ILE A 406 -15.41 15.41 -7.77
CA ILE A 406 -14.31 15.70 -6.85
C ILE A 406 -13.01 15.69 -7.64
N SER A 407 -12.16 16.69 -7.42
CA SER A 407 -10.88 16.74 -8.10
C SER A 407 -10.02 15.52 -7.74
N LEU A 408 -9.18 15.06 -8.66
CA LEU A 408 -8.26 13.94 -8.40
C LEU A 408 -7.38 14.17 -7.15
N ARG A 409 -7.04 15.44 -6.87
CA ARG A 409 -6.30 15.83 -5.66
C ARG A 409 -7.12 15.58 -4.39
N GLN A 410 -8.36 16.08 -4.33
CA GLN A 410 -9.25 15.86 -3.19
C GLN A 410 -9.53 14.36 -2.95
N SER A 411 -9.75 13.59 -4.02
CA SER A 411 -9.94 12.14 -3.88
C SER A 411 -8.71 11.46 -3.28
N ARG A 412 -7.50 11.88 -3.67
CA ARG A 412 -6.25 11.36 -3.09
C ARG A 412 -6.11 11.76 -1.62
N ASP A 413 -6.33 13.02 -1.29
CA ASP A 413 -6.16 13.53 0.07
C ASP A 413 -7.18 12.88 1.04
N ILE A 414 -8.42 12.62 0.57
CA ILE A 414 -9.41 11.85 1.34
C ILE A 414 -8.96 10.39 1.51
N LYS A 415 -8.48 9.73 0.45
CA LYS A 415 -7.96 8.34 0.56
C LYS A 415 -6.80 8.24 1.56
N GLU A 416 -5.93 9.24 1.58
CA GLU A 416 -4.80 9.32 2.51
C GLU A 416 -5.28 9.55 3.95
N ALA A 417 -6.22 10.47 4.17
CA ALA A 417 -6.75 10.77 5.50
C ALA A 417 -7.66 9.66 6.07
N VAL A 418 -8.37 8.92 5.21
CA VAL A 418 -9.05 7.69 5.63
C VAL A 418 -7.99 6.70 6.13
N GLY A 419 -6.86 6.55 5.43
CA GLY A 419 -5.76 5.70 5.86
C GLY A 419 -6.03 4.21 5.63
N ALA A 420 -6.76 3.87 4.57
CA ALA A 420 -7.19 2.49 4.28
C ALA A 420 -6.09 1.54 3.80
N ASN A 421 -4.85 2.00 3.70
CA ASN A 421 -3.72 1.09 3.57
C ASN A 421 -3.34 0.57 4.96
N SER A 422 -3.21 -0.75 5.12
CA SER A 422 -2.82 -1.41 6.38
C SER A 422 -1.58 -0.81 7.06
N TRP A 423 -0.69 -0.22 6.25
CA TRP A 423 0.46 0.54 6.73
C TRP A 423 0.09 1.78 7.57
N ALA A 424 -0.89 2.59 7.16
CA ALA A 424 -1.27 3.81 7.90
C ALA A 424 -1.94 3.49 9.24
N VAL A 425 -2.77 2.44 9.26
CA VAL A 425 -3.40 1.91 10.49
C VAL A 425 -2.35 1.57 11.55
N ASN A 426 -1.26 0.91 11.14
CA ASN A 426 -0.16 0.51 12.03
C ASN A 426 0.75 1.68 12.46
N GLN A 427 0.71 2.81 11.74
CA GLN A 427 1.46 4.02 12.11
C GLN A 427 0.68 4.94 13.06
N GLY A 428 -0.57 4.61 13.39
CA GLY A 428 -1.39 5.47 14.25
C GLY A 428 -2.04 6.63 13.50
N ILE A 429 -2.15 6.55 12.16
CA ILE A 429 -2.51 7.69 11.33
C ILE A 429 -3.83 7.42 10.61
N GLY A 430 -4.72 8.41 10.62
CA GLY A 430 -5.96 8.43 9.83
C GLY A 430 -7.18 7.85 10.54
N LEU A 431 -8.32 7.96 9.86
CA LEU A 431 -9.63 7.54 10.39
C LEU A 431 -9.63 6.05 10.73
N MET A 432 -8.97 5.25 9.90
CA MET A 432 -8.95 3.80 10.07
C MET A 432 -8.19 3.34 11.30
N HIS A 433 -7.21 4.10 11.77
CA HIS A 433 -6.57 3.81 13.05
C HIS A 433 -7.55 3.95 14.22
N LEU A 434 -8.37 5.00 14.22
CA LEU A 434 -9.39 5.22 15.25
C LEU A 434 -10.46 4.14 15.23
N VAL A 435 -10.94 3.76 14.04
CA VAL A 435 -11.87 2.63 13.88
C VAL A 435 -11.25 1.36 14.44
N HIS A 436 -9.99 1.06 14.10
CA HIS A 436 -9.27 -0.12 14.59
C HIS A 436 -9.13 -0.15 16.12
N LEU A 437 -8.84 0.98 16.77
CA LEU A 437 -8.80 1.07 18.24
C LEU A 437 -10.15 0.72 18.86
N ARG A 438 -11.25 1.19 18.27
CA ARG A 438 -12.61 0.89 18.77
C ARG A 438 -13.01 -0.55 18.50
N LEU A 439 -12.58 -1.13 17.38
CA LEU A 439 -12.77 -2.56 17.07
C LEU A 439 -12.00 -3.48 18.04
N ARG A 440 -10.78 -3.09 18.43
CA ARG A 440 -10.05 -3.82 19.50
C ARG A 440 -10.78 -3.78 20.83
N ARG A 441 -11.36 -2.62 21.19
CA ARG A 441 -12.19 -2.52 22.38
C ARG A 441 -13.42 -3.44 22.29
N LEU A 442 -14.11 -3.48 21.15
CA LEU A 442 -15.23 -4.40 20.92
C LEU A 442 -14.80 -5.85 21.16
N ALA A 443 -13.68 -6.25 20.55
CA ALA A 443 -13.12 -7.58 20.72
C ALA A 443 -12.84 -7.93 22.19
N SER A 444 -12.17 -7.05 22.94
CA SER A 444 -11.92 -7.27 24.37
C SER A 444 -13.20 -7.34 25.20
N GLU A 445 -14.25 -6.60 24.81
CA GLU A 445 -15.55 -6.68 25.48
C GLU A 445 -16.33 -7.97 25.12
N ILE A 446 -16.16 -8.51 23.91
CA ILE A 446 -16.63 -9.86 23.54
C ILE A 446 -15.91 -10.91 24.40
N GLU A 447 -14.59 -10.76 24.62
CA GLU A 447 -13.81 -11.69 25.45
C GLU A 447 -14.23 -11.69 26.92
N ALA A 448 -14.59 -10.51 27.43
CA ALA A 448 -15.02 -10.33 28.82
C ALA A 448 -16.43 -10.87 29.11
N LYS A 449 -17.28 -11.03 28.08
CA LYS A 449 -18.61 -11.64 28.19
C LYS A 449 -18.48 -13.16 28.29
#